data_AF-A0A5J4E5Q7-F1
#
_entry.id   AF-A0A5J4E5Q7-F1
#
_cell.length_a   1.000
_cell.length_b   1.000
_cell.length_c   1.000
_cell.angle_alpha   90.00
_cell.angle_beta   90.00
_cell.angle_gamma   90.00
#
_symmetry.space_group_name_H-M   'P 1'
#
loop_
_entity.id
_entity.type
_entity.pdbx_description
1 polymer ?
#
loop_
_entity_poly.entity_id
_entity_poly.type
_entity_poly.pdbx_seq_one_letter_code
_entity_poly.pdbx_strand_id
1 'polypeptide(L)'
;MQPLKVDQMVRISIPILKQDNHLSGKVVWCEQSKNGYEIGLEFEGSKDVFRLRMIEQICHIEHYRKEVKLVEGRELSSEEAADEWITRYAGDFPT
;
A
#
# COMPACT_ATOMS: atom_id res chain seq x y z
N MET A 1 -18.13 -4.87 -13.32
CA MET A 1 -16.94 -5.47 -12.67
C MET A 1 -17.16 -6.97 -12.58
N GLN A 2 -16.18 -7.78 -12.94
CA GLN A 2 -16.27 -9.25 -12.89
C GLN A 2 -15.33 -9.78 -11.78
N PRO A 3 -15.65 -10.91 -11.14
CA PRO A 3 -14.79 -11.50 -10.12
C PRO A 3 -13.50 -12.03 -10.75
N LEU A 4 -12.41 -11.96 -9.98
CA LEU A 4 -11.17 -12.63 -10.34
C LEU A 4 -11.24 -14.10 -9.92
N LYS A 5 -10.66 -14.99 -10.73
CA LYS A 5 -10.67 -16.43 -10.44
C LYS A 5 -9.58 -16.74 -9.41
N VAL A 6 -9.87 -17.67 -8.49
CA VAL A 6 -8.83 -18.29 -7.66
C VAL A 6 -7.77 -18.92 -8.59
N ASP A 7 -6.50 -18.84 -8.16
CA ASP A 7 -5.29 -19.21 -8.92
C ASP A 7 -4.96 -18.31 -10.12
N GLN A 8 -5.74 -17.27 -10.38
CA GLN A 8 -5.40 -16.29 -11.41
C GLN A 8 -4.19 -15.45 -10.97
N MET A 9 -3.18 -15.36 -11.83
CA MET A 9 -2.08 -14.41 -11.66
C MET A 9 -2.54 -13.00 -12.06
N VAL A 10 -2.30 -12.04 -11.19
CA VAL A 10 -2.62 -10.63 -11.43
C VAL A 10 -1.42 -9.74 -11.21
N ARG A 11 -1.39 -8.63 -11.97
CA ARG A 11 -0.42 -7.55 -11.79
C ARG A 11 -1.09 -6.41 -11.04
N ILE A 12 -0.52 -6.02 -9.90
CA ILE A 12 -1.00 -4.91 -9.08
C ILE A 12 -0.15 -3.68 -9.40
N SER A 13 -0.81 -2.59 -9.74
CA SER A 13 -0.18 -1.29 -9.95
C SER A 13 -0.60 -0.34 -8.82
N ILE A 14 0.37 0.25 -8.15
CA ILE A 14 0.14 1.17 -7.03
C ILE A 14 0.60 2.55 -7.52
N PRO A 15 -0.31 3.48 -7.85
CA PRO A 15 0.04 4.71 -8.57
C PRO A 15 1.07 5.60 -7.87
N ILE A 16 1.19 5.52 -6.54
CA ILE A 16 2.18 6.27 -5.78
C ILE A 16 3.60 5.71 -5.93
N LEU A 17 3.73 4.43 -6.24
CA LEU A 17 5.00 3.89 -6.72
C LEU A 17 5.09 4.26 -8.19
N LYS A 18 6.13 5.01 -8.58
CA LYS A 18 6.38 5.42 -9.97
C LYS A 18 6.11 4.26 -10.97
N GLN A 19 5.72 4.63 -12.18
CA GLN A 19 5.03 3.79 -13.21
C GLN A 19 5.58 2.38 -13.49
N ASP A 20 6.79 2.04 -13.07
CA ASP A 20 7.42 0.74 -13.32
C ASP A 20 7.40 -0.23 -12.12
N ASN A 21 6.84 0.20 -10.97
CA ASN A 21 6.76 -0.65 -9.78
C ASN A 21 5.41 -1.39 -9.72
N HIS A 22 5.40 -2.58 -10.31
CA HIS A 22 4.26 -3.51 -10.21
C HIS A 22 4.59 -4.68 -9.29
N LEU A 23 3.58 -5.15 -8.56
CA LEU A 23 3.63 -6.43 -7.87
C LEU A 23 2.89 -7.49 -8.70
N SER A 24 3.29 -8.74 -8.55
CA SER A 24 2.52 -9.87 -9.08
C SER A 24 2.08 -10.76 -7.94
N GLY A 25 0.83 -11.20 -7.97
CA GLY A 25 0.28 -12.08 -6.94
C GLY A 25 -0.74 -13.04 -7.52
N LYS A 26 -0.92 -14.16 -6.83
CA LYS A 26 -1.93 -15.18 -7.14
C LYS A 26 -3.17 -14.92 -6.31
N VAL A 27 -4.34 -14.90 -6.94
CA VAL A 27 -5.62 -14.77 -6.23
C VAL A 27 -5.88 -16.04 -5.42
N VAL A 28 -5.99 -15.91 -4.09
CA VAL A 28 -6.31 -17.02 -3.19
C VAL A 28 -7.79 -17.06 -2.80
N TRP A 29 -8.47 -15.90 -2.85
CA TRP A 29 -9.91 -15.79 -2.69
C TRP A 29 -10.43 -14.50 -3.33
N CYS A 30 -11.70 -14.47 -3.71
CA CYS A 30 -12.38 -13.29 -4.22
C CYS A 30 -13.85 -13.33 -3.77
N GLU A 31 -14.26 -12.33 -3.00
CA GLU A 31 -15.60 -12.24 -2.42
C GLU A 31 -16.29 -10.94 -2.84
N GLN A 32 -17.60 -11.02 -3.10
CA GLN A 32 -18.41 -9.85 -3.41
C GLN A 32 -18.60 -9.02 -2.15
N SER A 33 -18.22 -7.73 -2.22
CA SER A 33 -18.42 -6.74 -1.17
C SER A 33 -19.44 -5.68 -1.64
N LYS A 34 -19.81 -4.73 -0.76
CA LYS A 34 -20.85 -3.71 -1.02
C LYS A 34 -20.56 -2.87 -2.27
N ASN A 35 -19.28 -2.59 -2.53
CA ASN A 35 -18.84 -1.66 -3.58
C ASN A 35 -17.90 -2.31 -4.61
N GLY A 36 -17.88 -3.64 -4.72
CA GLY A 36 -16.96 -4.34 -5.62
C GLY A 36 -16.59 -5.71 -5.10
N TYR A 37 -15.32 -6.07 -5.24
CA TYR A 37 -14.80 -7.35 -4.76
C TYR A 37 -13.64 -7.11 -3.80
N GLU A 38 -13.64 -7.88 -2.72
CA GLU A 38 -12.46 -8.03 -1.88
C GLU A 38 -11.69 -9.25 -2.40
N ILE A 39 -10.36 -9.14 -2.46
CA ILE A 39 -9.49 -10.17 -2.99
C ILE A 39 -8.32 -10.42 -2.04
N GLY A 40 -8.02 -11.70 -1.84
CA GLY A 40 -6.78 -12.14 -1.19
C GLY A 40 -5.74 -12.45 -2.24
N LEU A 41 -4.50 -12.00 -2.00
CA LEU A 41 -3.37 -12.24 -2.88
C LEU A 41 -2.24 -12.94 -2.13
N GLU A 42 -1.72 -14.01 -2.72
CA GLU A 42 -0.46 -14.64 -2.31
C GLU A 42 0.68 -14.15 -3.19
N PHE A 43 1.80 -13.78 -2.58
CA PHE A 43 3.01 -13.32 -3.26
C PHE A 43 4.10 -14.38 -3.12
N GLU A 44 4.66 -14.82 -4.25
CA GLU A 44 5.55 -16.00 -4.28
C GLU A 44 7.04 -15.65 -4.03
N GLY A 45 7.41 -14.37 -4.06
CA GLY A 45 8.81 -13.91 -3.97
C GLY A 45 9.15 -13.16 -2.68
N SER A 46 10.28 -13.47 -2.06
CA SER A 46 10.83 -12.71 -0.92
C SER A 46 11.02 -11.22 -1.24
N LYS A 47 11.36 -10.87 -2.49
CA LYS A 47 11.43 -9.49 -2.97
C LYS A 47 10.08 -8.76 -2.92
N ASP A 48 8.96 -9.48 -3.07
CA ASP A 48 7.63 -8.86 -3.06
C ASP A 48 7.17 -8.57 -1.63
N VAL A 49 7.59 -9.38 -0.65
CA VAL A 49 7.37 -9.10 0.79
C VAL A 49 8.05 -7.78 1.20
N PHE A 50 9.31 -7.57 0.81
CA PHE A 50 10.00 -6.31 1.09
C PHE A 50 9.33 -5.11 0.41
N ARG A 51 8.86 -5.28 -0.82
CA ARG A 51 8.13 -4.22 -1.54
C ARG A 51 6.80 -3.91 -0.89
N LEU A 52 6.04 -4.92 -0.45
CA LEU A 52 4.79 -4.74 0.29
C LEU A 52 4.99 -3.97 1.58
N ARG A 53 6.03 -4.31 2.36
CA ARG A 53 6.41 -3.54 3.55
C ARG A 53 6.74 -2.08 3.20
N MET A 54 7.49 -1.84 2.13
CA MET A 54 7.79 -0.49 1.68
C MET A 54 6.53 0.29 1.26
N ILE A 55 5.60 -0.36 0.56
CA ILE A 55 4.31 0.22 0.15
C ILE A 55 3.47 0.61 1.36
N GLU A 56 3.40 -0.28 2.35
CA GLU A 56 2.66 -0.03 3.59
C GLU A 56 3.19 1.23 4.29
N GLN A 57 4.51 1.40 4.36
CA GLN A 57 5.13 2.62 4.91
C GLN A 57 4.73 3.88 4.12
N ILE A 58 4.75 3.82 2.79
CA ILE A 58 4.32 4.95 1.94
C ILE A 58 2.84 5.29 2.19
N CYS A 59 1.98 4.29 2.34
CA CYS A 59 0.57 4.49 2.67
C CYS A 59 0.39 5.18 4.03
N HIS A 60 1.15 4.79 5.05
CA HIS A 60 1.13 5.44 6.35
C HIS A 60 1.58 6.90 6.29
N ILE A 61 2.69 7.19 5.59
CA ILE A 61 3.20 8.55 5.40
C ILE A 61 2.15 9.43 4.70
N GLU A 62 1.51 8.93 3.64
CA GLU A 62 0.47 9.69 2.95
C GLU A 62 -0.81 9.85 3.76
N HIS A 63 -1.14 8.87 4.60
CA HIS A 63 -2.26 9.01 5.53
C HIS A 63 -1.97 10.11 6.56
N TYR A 64 -0.79 10.08 7.18
CA TYR A 64 -0.33 11.11 8.10
C TYR A 64 -0.32 12.49 7.46
N ARG A 65 0.20 12.61 6.24
CA ARG A 65 0.22 13.87 5.48
C ARG A 65 -1.19 14.45 5.28
N LYS A 66 -2.17 13.60 4.97
CA LYS A 66 -3.58 13.99 4.82
C LYS A 66 -4.20 14.37 6.15
N GLU A 67 -3.88 13.64 7.22
CA GLU A 67 -4.37 13.90 8.56
C GLU A 67 -3.86 15.23 9.10
N VAL A 68 -2.55 15.51 8.99
CA VAL A 68 -1.95 16.80 9.37
C VAL A 68 -2.61 17.96 8.63
N LYS A 69 -2.87 17.80 7.32
CA LYS A 69 -3.60 18.82 6.55
C LYS A 69 -5.02 19.02 7.08
N LEU A 70 -5.71 17.95 7.45
CA LEU A 70 -7.09 18.01 7.92
C LEU A 70 -7.21 18.60 9.34
N VAL A 71 -6.33 18.19 10.25
CA VAL A 71 -6.40 18.48 11.68
C VAL A 71 -5.65 19.78 12.02
N GLU A 72 -4.48 19.99 11.43
CA GLU A 72 -3.59 21.12 11.75
C GLU A 72 -3.62 22.21 10.67
N GLY A 73 -4.19 21.95 9.49
CA GLY A 73 -4.23 22.89 8.37
C GLY A 73 -2.88 23.09 7.67
N ARG A 74 -1.85 22.33 8.06
CA ARG A 74 -0.51 22.39 7.47
C ARG A 74 -0.44 21.55 6.20
N GLU A 75 0.14 22.10 5.14
CA GLU A 75 0.46 21.34 3.94
C GLU A 75 1.91 20.86 4.01
N LEU A 76 2.10 19.54 3.98
CA LEU A 76 3.41 18.91 3.90
C LEU A 76 3.62 18.30 2.51
N SER A 77 4.85 18.41 2.01
CA SER A 77 5.37 17.54 0.96
C SER A 77 5.43 16.08 1.44
N SER A 78 5.56 15.14 0.50
CA SER A 78 5.73 13.73 0.86
C SER A 78 7.05 13.50 1.60
N GLU A 79 8.10 14.26 1.27
CA GLU A 79 9.40 14.25 1.95
C GLU A 79 9.30 14.76 3.40
N GLU A 80 8.66 15.92 3.62
CA GLU A 80 8.46 16.46 4.98
C GLU A 80 7.60 15.54 5.85
N ALA A 81 6.54 14.94 5.27
CA ALA A 81 5.72 13.97 5.96
C ALA A 81 6.52 12.69 6.31
N ALA A 82 7.41 12.24 5.43
CA ALA A 82 8.27 11.09 5.68
C ALA A 82 9.26 11.37 6.80
N ASP A 83 9.93 12.53 6.80
CA ASP A 83 10.90 12.91 7.83
C ASP A 83 10.22 13.04 9.21
N GLU A 84 9.03 13.64 9.27
CA GLU A 84 8.26 13.72 10.51
C GLU A 84 7.77 12.34 10.97
N TRP A 85 7.27 11.52 10.05
CA TRP A 85 6.81 10.15 10.34
C TRP A 85 7.95 9.30 10.89
N ILE A 86 9.13 9.33 10.26
CA ILE A 86 10.32 8.63 10.74
C ILE A 86 10.73 9.15 12.13
N THR A 87 10.76 10.46 12.32
CA THR A 87 11.16 11.05 13.62
C THR A 87 10.19 10.65 14.75
N ARG A 88 8.89 10.56 14.46
CA ARG A 88 7.85 10.23 15.45
C ARG A 88 7.68 8.73 15.67
N TYR A 89 7.87 7.91 14.64
CA TYR A 89 7.52 6.49 14.62
C TYR A 89 8.70 5.56 14.25
N ALA A 90 9.95 6.03 14.31
CA ALA A 90 11.14 5.20 14.04
C ALA A 90 11.19 3.90 14.87
N GLY A 91 10.55 3.88 16.05
CA GLY A 91 10.44 2.70 16.91
C GLY A 91 9.44 1.64 16.44
N ASP A 92 8.47 2.01 15.61
CA ASP A 92 7.43 1.12 15.08
C ASP A 92 7.81 0.51 13.73
N PHE A 93 9.08 0.64 13.32
CA PHE A 93 9.63 -0.04 12.15
C PHE A 93 9.50 -1.56 12.33
N PRO A 94 8.70 -2.26 11.50
CA PRO A 94 8.64 -3.71 11.55
C PRO A 94 9.98 -4.26 11.04
N THR A 95 10.67 -5.00 11.90
CA THR A 95 11.84 -5.81 11.51
C THR A 95 11.43 -7.04 10.70
#